data_AF-A0A521ATT4-F1
#
_entry.id   AF-A0A521ATT4-F1
#
_cell.length_a   1.000
_cell.length_b   1.000
_cell.length_c   1.000
_cell.angle_alpha   90.00
_cell.angle_beta   90.00
_cell.angle_gamma   90.00
#
_symmetry.space_group_name_H-M   'P 1'
#
loop_
_entity.id
_entity.type
_entity.pdbx_description
1 polymer ?
#
loop_
_entity_poly.entity_id
_entity_poly.type
_entity_poly.pdbx_seq_one_letter_code
_entity_poly.pdbx_strand_id
1 'polypeptide(L)'
;MKSPLPEGDYRRIFPRFQGDNFLKNLEKVELLKDLAKAKGHTPAQLAIAWVNAQGDQIMPLISMSSRSRLTENIEAMLIRFSPDEMESLNQHFSHGAIIGNTFLRR
;
A
#
# COMPACT_ATOMS: atom_id res chain seq x y z
N MET A 1 17.73 4.92 -9.33
CA MET A 1 16.54 5.74 -9.66
C MET A 1 16.21 6.59 -8.43
N LYS A 2 16.00 7.91 -8.57
CA LYS A 2 15.67 8.80 -7.42
C LYS A 2 14.18 8.70 -7.09
N SER A 3 13.83 8.87 -5.81
CA SER A 3 12.44 8.96 -5.36
C SER A 3 11.69 10.06 -6.13
N PRO A 4 10.47 9.80 -6.65
CA PRO A 4 9.70 10.75 -7.48
C PRO A 4 9.07 11.89 -6.66
N LEU A 5 9.47 12.04 -5.39
CA LEU A 5 8.96 13.08 -4.51
C LEU A 5 9.47 14.47 -4.95
N PRO A 6 8.58 15.48 -5.03
CA PRO A 6 8.96 16.86 -5.37
C PRO A 6 10.06 17.42 -4.47
N GLU A 7 10.77 18.45 -4.95
CA GLU A 7 11.66 19.23 -4.08
C GLU A 7 10.85 19.88 -2.94
N GLY A 8 11.39 19.84 -1.72
CA GLY A 8 10.71 20.35 -0.52
C GLY A 8 9.61 19.44 0.07
N ASP A 9 9.29 18.30 -0.54
CA ASP A 9 8.28 17.38 0.03
C ASP A 9 8.77 16.77 1.35
N TYR A 10 7.99 17.00 2.42
CA TYR A 10 8.34 16.55 3.77
C TYR A 10 8.60 15.04 3.84
N ARG A 11 7.98 14.23 2.98
CA ARG A 11 8.15 12.77 3.00
C ARG A 11 9.57 12.32 2.67
N ARG A 12 10.38 13.19 2.05
CA ARG A 12 11.78 12.90 1.72
C ARG A 12 12.63 12.66 2.98
N ILE A 13 12.19 13.11 4.16
CA ILE A 13 12.88 12.86 5.42
C ILE A 13 12.72 11.42 5.93
N PHE A 14 11.71 10.67 5.47
CA PHE A 14 11.48 9.32 5.96
C PHE A 14 12.43 8.32 5.29
N PRO A 15 13.14 7.47 6.06
CA PRO A 15 14.11 6.52 5.51
C PRO A 15 13.56 5.57 4.43
N ARG A 16 12.25 5.25 4.47
CA ARG A 16 11.60 4.37 3.49
C ARG A 16 11.53 4.95 2.06
N PHE A 17 11.70 6.26 1.93
CA PHE A 17 11.68 6.98 0.64
C PHE A 17 13.07 7.42 0.18
N GLN A 18 14.15 6.91 0.80
CA GLN A 18 15.52 7.27 0.52
C GLN A 18 16.34 6.10 -0.03
N GLY A 19 17.27 6.39 -0.94
CA GLY A 19 18.28 5.46 -1.44
C GLY A 19 17.73 4.07 -1.81
N ASP A 20 18.42 3.03 -1.36
CA ASP A 20 18.09 1.63 -1.63
C ASP A 20 16.78 1.18 -0.96
N ASN A 21 16.37 1.82 0.14
CA ASN A 21 15.10 1.49 0.79
C ASN A 21 13.93 1.77 -0.15
N PHE A 22 13.97 2.90 -0.85
CA PHE A 22 12.92 3.24 -1.81
C PHE A 22 12.82 2.20 -2.94
N LEU A 23 13.97 1.76 -3.49
CA LEU A 23 14.00 0.78 -4.58
C LEU A 23 13.48 -0.59 -4.12
N LYS A 24 13.98 -1.09 -2.99
CA LYS A 24 13.53 -2.38 -2.43
C LYS A 24 12.04 -2.38 -2.06
N ASN A 25 11.55 -1.26 -1.51
CA ASN A 25 10.13 -1.11 -1.21
C ASN A 25 9.27 -1.03 -2.49
N LEU A 26 9.78 -0.43 -3.57
CA LEU A 26 9.07 -0.43 -4.87
C LEU A 26 8.96 -1.82 -5.46
N GLU A 27 10.02 -2.64 -5.40
CA GLU A 27 9.99 -4.03 -5.86
C GLU A 27 8.87 -4.83 -5.15
N LYS A 28 8.67 -4.57 -3.84
CA LYS A 28 7.56 -5.17 -3.08
C LYS A 28 6.18 -4.72 -3.58
N VAL A 29 6.07 -3.47 -4.02
CA VAL A 29 4.81 -2.91 -4.52
C VAL A 29 4.43 -3.49 -5.89
N GLU A 30 5.38 -4.03 -6.67
CA GLU A 30 5.07 -4.63 -7.98
C GLU A 30 4.09 -5.82 -7.86
N LEU A 31 4.23 -6.68 -6.84
CA LEU A 31 3.28 -7.77 -6.60
C LEU A 31 1.84 -7.25 -6.41
N LEU A 32 1.69 -6.17 -5.63
CA LEU A 32 0.39 -5.55 -5.41
C LEU A 32 -0.16 -4.95 -6.71
N LYS A 33 0.69 -4.35 -7.55
CA LYS A 33 0.27 -3.80 -8.85
C LYS A 33 -0.20 -4.88 -9.81
N ASP A 34 0.53 -5.98 -9.89
CA ASP A 34 0.20 -7.10 -10.78
C ASP A 34 -1.12 -7.74 -10.36
N LEU A 35 -1.32 -7.97 -9.05
CA LEU A 35 -2.57 -8.51 -8.54
C LEU A 35 -3.75 -7.55 -8.75
N ALA A 36 -3.53 -6.24 -8.53
CA ALA A 36 -4.57 -5.23 -8.76
C ALA A 36 -4.99 -5.22 -10.23
N LYS A 37 -4.01 -5.23 -11.15
CA LYS A 37 -4.24 -5.28 -12.59
C LYS A 37 -4.99 -6.55 -12.99
N ALA A 38 -4.61 -7.71 -12.47
CA ALA A 38 -5.29 -8.97 -12.75
C ALA A 38 -6.77 -8.95 -12.33
N LYS A 39 -7.10 -8.25 -11.25
CA LYS A 39 -8.46 -8.11 -10.74
C LYS A 39 -9.22 -6.89 -11.31
N GLY A 40 -8.60 -6.09 -12.18
CA GLY A 40 -9.23 -4.89 -12.75
C GLY A 40 -9.39 -3.73 -11.76
N HIS A 41 -8.56 -3.67 -10.73
CA HIS A 41 -8.59 -2.63 -9.70
C HIS A 41 -7.28 -1.82 -9.68
N THR A 42 -7.30 -0.70 -8.96
CA THR A 42 -6.08 0.07 -8.69
C THR A 42 -5.27 -0.55 -7.55
N PRO A 43 -3.93 -0.35 -7.49
CA PRO A 43 -3.12 -0.80 -6.36
C PRO A 43 -3.59 -0.24 -5.02
N ALA A 44 -4.10 1.00 -5.01
CA ALA A 44 -4.64 1.63 -3.81
C ALA A 44 -5.90 0.91 -3.30
N GLN A 45 -6.84 0.58 -4.20
CA GLN A 45 -8.04 -0.18 -3.84
C GLN A 45 -7.67 -1.56 -3.30
N LEU A 46 -6.70 -2.24 -3.92
CA LEU A 46 -6.27 -3.55 -3.47
C LEU A 46 -5.60 -3.49 -2.08
N ALA A 47 -4.79 -2.47 -1.80
CA ALA A 47 -4.21 -2.26 -0.48
C ALA A 47 -5.28 -2.02 0.61
N ILE A 48 -6.27 -1.19 0.31
CA ILE A 48 -7.41 -0.92 1.22
C ILE A 48 -8.15 -2.23 1.53
N ALA A 49 -8.47 -2.99 0.49
CA ALA A 49 -9.17 -4.26 0.62
C ALA A 49 -8.38 -5.25 1.47
N TRP A 50 -7.06 -5.34 1.25
CA TRP A 50 -6.19 -6.25 2.00
C TRP A 50 -6.17 -5.91 3.49
N VAL A 51 -6.06 -4.63 3.85
CA VAL A 51 -6.14 -4.16 5.25
C VAL A 51 -7.50 -4.52 5.86
N ASN A 52 -8.60 -4.26 5.13
CA ASN A 52 -9.96 -4.60 5.59
C ASN A 52 -10.14 -6.12 5.80
N ALA A 53 -9.42 -6.94 5.04
CA ALA A 53 -9.50 -8.40 5.13
C ALA A 53 -8.65 -9.01 6.27
N GLN A 54 -7.87 -8.21 7.00
CA GLN A 54 -7.02 -8.73 8.10
C GLN A 54 -7.80 -9.15 9.36
N GLY A 55 -9.09 -8.81 9.45
CA GLY A 55 -9.97 -9.31 10.51
C GLY A 55 -11.21 -8.46 10.74
N ASP A 56 -12.23 -9.05 11.34
CA ASP A 56 -13.55 -8.43 11.55
C ASP A 56 -13.52 -7.19 12.46
N GLN A 57 -12.44 -7.02 13.22
CA GLN A 57 -12.23 -5.86 14.11
C GLN A 57 -11.38 -4.76 13.47
N ILE A 58 -11.02 -4.89 12.19
CA ILE A 58 -10.17 -3.94 11.46
C ILE A 58 -11.03 -3.18 10.45
N MET A 59 -11.08 -1.86 10.59
CA MET A 59 -11.72 -0.95 9.64
C MET A 59 -10.68 0.07 9.15
N PRO A 60 -10.31 0.07 7.85
CA PRO A 60 -9.34 1.04 7.35
C PRO A 60 -9.95 2.45 7.32
N LEU A 61 -9.27 3.40 7.96
CA LEU A 61 -9.60 4.82 7.88
C LEU A 61 -8.91 5.45 6.67
N ILE A 62 -9.70 5.77 5.64
CA ILE A 62 -9.17 6.28 4.37
C ILE A 62 -9.53 7.76 4.23
N SER A 63 -8.51 8.62 4.28
CA SER A 63 -8.67 10.05 4.03
C SER A 63 -8.79 10.33 2.53
N MET A 64 -9.52 11.38 2.17
CA MET A 64 -9.66 11.87 0.80
C MET A 64 -9.81 13.38 0.77
N SER A 65 -9.19 14.02 -0.23
CA SER A 65 -9.31 15.47 -0.49
C SER A 65 -10.24 15.80 -1.67
N SER A 66 -10.72 14.80 -2.41
CA SER A 66 -11.68 14.97 -3.51
C SER A 66 -12.83 13.97 -3.37
N ARG A 67 -14.03 14.40 -3.79
CA ARG A 67 -15.23 13.55 -3.75
C ARG A 67 -15.13 12.32 -4.63
N SER A 68 -14.39 12.39 -5.75
CA SER A 68 -14.19 11.26 -6.66
C SER A 68 -13.55 10.04 -5.98
N ARG A 69 -12.70 10.26 -4.96
CA ARG A 69 -12.06 9.18 -4.20
C ARG A 69 -13.04 8.41 -3.33
N LEU A 70 -14.21 8.97 -3.00
CA LEU A 70 -15.21 8.26 -2.20
C LEU A 70 -15.66 6.98 -2.88
N THR A 71 -16.04 7.08 -4.17
CA THR A 71 -16.49 5.94 -4.95
C THR A 71 -15.40 4.88 -5.05
N GLU A 72 -14.16 5.30 -5.39
CA GLU A 72 -13.01 4.38 -5.47
C GLU A 72 -12.75 3.65 -4.15
N ASN A 73 -12.83 4.35 -3.01
CA ASN A 73 -12.62 3.80 -1.68
C ASN A 73 -13.74 2.82 -1.28
N ILE A 74 -14.99 3.09 -1.66
CA ILE A 74 -16.12 2.18 -1.40
C ILE A 74 -15.97 0.91 -2.24
N GLU A 75 -15.61 1.03 -3.51
CA GLU A 75 -15.38 -0.12 -4.40
C GLU A 75 -14.28 -1.03 -3.88
N ALA A 76 -13.24 -0.47 -3.24
CA ALA A 76 -12.19 -1.26 -2.59
C ALA A 76 -12.74 -2.24 -1.54
N MET A 77 -13.78 -1.85 -0.79
CA MET A 77 -14.37 -2.68 0.27
C MET A 77 -15.10 -3.93 -0.27
N LEU A 78 -15.42 -3.93 -1.57
CA LEU A 78 -16.12 -5.03 -2.23
C LEU A 78 -15.14 -6.09 -2.78
N ILE A 79 -13.85 -5.78 -2.84
CA ILE A 79 -12.83 -6.70 -3.32
C ILE A 79 -12.73 -7.90 -2.36
N ARG A 80 -12.63 -9.10 -2.93
CA ARG A 80 -12.43 -10.35 -2.22
C ARG A 80 -11.17 -11.04 -2.74
N PHE A 81 -10.42 -11.62 -1.81
CA PHE A 81 -9.21 -12.36 -2.10
C PHE A 81 -9.49 -13.86 -2.03
N SER A 82 -8.87 -14.62 -2.94
CA SER A 82 -8.77 -16.07 -2.73
C SER A 82 -7.82 -16.36 -1.54
N PRO A 83 -7.87 -17.58 -0.97
CA PRO A 83 -6.91 -17.99 0.06
C PRO A 83 -5.45 -17.79 -0.37
N ASP A 84 -5.11 -18.19 -1.60
CA ASP A 84 -3.75 -18.07 -2.14
C ASP A 84 -3.31 -16.61 -2.32
N GLU A 85 -4.22 -15.74 -2.79
CA GLU A 85 -3.95 -14.31 -2.91
C GLU A 85 -3.69 -13.68 -1.53
N MET A 86 -4.48 -14.06 -0.53
CA MET A 86 -4.33 -13.57 0.84
C MET A 86 -3.03 -14.06 1.48
N GLU A 87 -2.69 -15.33 1.32
CA GLU A 87 -1.43 -15.90 1.78
C GLU A 87 -0.23 -15.18 1.13
N SER A 88 -0.27 -15.02 -0.20
CA SER A 88 0.78 -14.31 -0.95
C SER A 88 0.97 -12.89 -0.44
N LEU A 89 -0.11 -12.11 -0.27
CA LEU A 89 -0.03 -10.74 0.26
C LEU A 89 0.51 -10.71 1.69
N ASN A 90 0.02 -11.58 2.57
CA ASN A 90 0.43 -11.64 3.97
C ASN A 90 1.91 -12.00 4.14
N GLN A 91 2.41 -12.96 3.35
CA GLN A 91 3.82 -13.31 3.34
C GLN A 91 4.67 -12.17 2.76
N HIS A 92 4.24 -11.59 1.65
CA HIS A 92 4.99 -10.57 0.92
C HIS A 92 5.14 -9.25 1.69
N PHE A 93 4.09 -8.86 2.42
CA PHE A 93 4.01 -7.66 3.26
C PHE A 93 4.03 -7.97 4.77
N SER A 94 4.66 -9.08 5.14
CA SER A 94 4.87 -9.45 6.55
C SER A 94 5.66 -8.39 7.32
N HIS A 95 5.60 -8.45 8.65
CA HIS A 95 6.29 -7.50 9.51
C HIS A 95 7.80 -7.42 9.16
N GLY A 96 8.29 -6.21 8.92
CA GLY A 96 9.67 -5.96 8.51
C GLY A 96 9.94 -6.04 6.99
N ALA A 97 8.95 -6.40 6.17
CA ALA A 97 9.11 -6.48 4.71
C ALA A 97 9.36 -5.11 4.05
N ILE A 98 8.78 -4.05 4.61
CA ILE A 98 9.04 -2.66 4.20
C ILE A 98 10.15 -2.10 5.06
N ILE A 99 11.24 -1.66 4.42
CA ILE A 99 12.45 -1.19 5.10
C ILE A 99 12.50 0.33 5.20
N GLY A 100 13.07 0.80 6.30
CA GLY A 100 13.09 2.22 6.67
C GLY A 100 11.85 2.63 7.47
N ASN A 101 12.07 3.40 8.54
CA ASN A 101 11.01 3.72 9.50
C ASN A 101 9.96 4.68 8.90
N THR A 102 8.71 4.52 9.35
CA THR A 102 7.60 5.43 9.01
C THR A 102 7.52 6.63 9.95
N PHE A 103 8.06 6.50 11.17
CA PHE A 103 8.16 7.59 12.13
C PHE A 103 9.58 8.15 12.14
N LEU A 104 9.69 9.46 12.23
CA LEU A 104 10.92 10.09 12.69
C LEU A 104 11.19 9.56 14.10
N ARG A 105 12.35 8.95 14.33
CA ARG A 105 12.78 8.66 15.71
C ARG A 105 12.87 10.01 16.42
N ARG A 106 12.06 10.18 17.46
CA ARG A 106 12.21 11.29 18.40
C ARG A 106 13.43 11.05 19.26
#